data_AF-A0A734TPW3-F1
#
_entry.id   AF-A0A734TPW3-F1
#
_cell.length_a   1.000
_cell.length_b   1.000
_cell.length_c   1.000
_cell.angle_alpha   90.00
_cell.angle_beta   90.00
_cell.angle_gamma   90.00
#
_symmetry.space_group_name_H-M   'P 1'
#
loop_
_entity.id
_entity.type
_entity.pdbx_description
1 polymer ?
#
loop_
_entity_poly.entity_id
_entity_poly.type
_entity_poly.pdbx_seq_one_letter_code
_entity_poly.pdbx_strand_id
1 'polypeptide(L)' 'SKSLMTIANSISSTELIGFLPQTFFDYYSSSIKLKKVTIPFTIAPIQFYLMYNRASLNNSGFAELIEHITKKH' A
#
# COMPACT_ATOMS: atom_id res chain seq x y z
N SER A 1 6.01 -17.66 -4.86
CA SER A 1 5.39 -16.68 -3.96
C SER A 1 4.78 -15.56 -4.80
N LYS A 2 3.51 -15.19 -4.61
CA LYS A 2 2.85 -14.07 -5.32
C LYS A 2 2.83 -12.84 -4.42
N SER A 3 3.99 -12.24 -4.16
CA SER A 3 4.11 -11.05 -3.30
C SER A 3 4.35 -9.78 -4.12
N LEU A 4 3.93 -8.62 -3.59
CA LEU A 4 4.25 -7.32 -4.19
C LEU A 4 5.75 -7.09 -4.32
N MET A 5 6.54 -7.60 -3.37
CA MET A 5 7.99 -7.46 -3.40
C MET A 5 8.63 -8.28 -4.52
N THR A 6 8.10 -9.48 -4.79
CA THR A 6 8.52 -10.29 -5.95
C THR A 6 8.21 -9.57 -7.25
N ILE A 7 7.02 -8.96 -7.38
CA ILE A 7 6.63 -8.18 -8.57
C ILE A 7 7.56 -6.97 -8.75
N ALA A 8 7.80 -6.21 -7.67
CA ALA A 8 8.70 -5.06 -7.70
C ALA A 8 10.12 -5.45 -8.10
N ASN A 9 10.65 -6.56 -7.59
CA ASN A 9 11.96 -7.08 -7.96
C ASN A 9 12.00 -7.53 -9.43
N SER A 10 10.95 -8.19 -9.93
CA SER A 10 10.86 -8.55 -11.35
C SER A 10 10.85 -7.33 -12.26
N ILE A 11 10.10 -6.27 -11.92
CA ILE A 11 10.10 -5.00 -12.65
C ILE A 11 11.50 -4.36 -12.60
N SER A 12 12.15 -4.33 -11.43
CA SER A 12 13.45 -3.68 -11.26
C SER A 12 14.62 -4.41 -11.94
N SER A 13 14.53 -5.72 -12.11
CA SER A 13 15.61 -6.56 -12.70
C SER A 13 15.42 -6.86 -14.19
N THR A 14 14.33 -6.39 -14.80
CA THR A 14 14.01 -6.64 -16.21
C THR A 14 13.57 -5.35 -16.89
N GLU A 15 13.16 -5.43 -18.16
CA GLU A 15 12.60 -4.31 -18.91
C GLU A 15 11.06 -4.22 -18.82
N LEU A 16 10.47 -4.92 -17.84
CA LEU A 16 9.02 -4.88 -17.64
C LEU A 16 8.58 -3.53 -17.07
N ILE A 17 7.43 -3.04 -17.54
CA ILE A 17 6.71 -1.93 -16.94
C ILE A 17 5.50 -2.51 -16.21
N GLY A 18 5.26 -2.06 -14.99
CA GLY A 18 4.15 -2.55 -14.17
C GLY A 18 3.62 -1.52 -13.21
N PHE A 19 2.44 -1.82 -12.66
CA PHE A 19 1.80 -0.98 -11.64
C PHE A 19 2.24 -1.41 -10.24
N LEU A 20 2.58 -0.43 -9.41
CA LEU A 20 2.87 -0.62 -8.00
C LEU A 20 2.10 0.43 -7.19
N PRO A 21 1.61 0.08 -5.98
CA PRO A 21 1.04 1.08 -5.08
C PRO A 21 2.03 2.20 -4.81
N GLN A 22 1.59 3.45 -4.86
CA GLN A 22 2.46 4.60 -4.66
C GLN A 22 3.17 4.54 -3.30
N THR A 23 2.47 4.18 -2.22
CA THR A 23 3.05 4.01 -0.88
C THR A 23 4.19 2.98 -0.86
N PHE A 24 4.09 1.94 -1.67
CA PHE A 24 5.15 0.93 -1.77
C PHE A 24 6.39 1.53 -2.46
N PHE A 25 6.20 2.23 -3.58
CA PHE A 25 7.31 2.92 -4.24
C PHE A 25 7.96 3.93 -3.29
N ASP A 26 7.16 4.77 -2.63
CA ASP A 26 7.69 5.84 -1.79
C ASP A 26 8.50 5.28 -0.61
N TYR A 27 8.03 4.18 0.03
CA TYR A 27 8.74 3.52 1.13
C TYR A 27 10.02 2.79 0.69
N TYR A 28 9.99 2.09 -0.46
CA TYR A 28 11.10 1.23 -0.90
C TYR A 28 12.00 1.84 -1.98
N SER A 29 11.71 3.06 -2.46
CA SER A 29 12.44 3.73 -3.54
C SER A 29 13.94 3.86 -3.29
N SER A 30 14.35 3.98 -2.02
CA SER A 30 15.76 4.02 -1.63
C SER A 30 16.48 2.68 -1.78
N SER A 31 15.74 1.57 -1.72
CA SER A 31 16.27 0.20 -1.70
C SER A 31 16.10 -0.52 -3.03
N ILE A 32 15.06 -0.17 -3.81
CA ILE A 32 14.72 -0.81 -5.07
C ILE A 32 14.88 0.21 -6.20
N LYS A 33 15.64 -0.15 -7.23
CA LYS A 33 15.92 0.71 -8.40
C LYS A 33 14.72 0.76 -9.34
N LEU A 34 13.62 1.35 -8.89
CA LEU A 34 12.43 1.61 -9.68
C LEU A 34 12.40 3.06 -10.14
N LYS A 35 11.82 3.30 -11.32
CA LYS A 35 11.58 4.65 -11.85
C LYS A 35 10.09 4.83 -12.08
N LYS A 36 9.56 6.02 -11.76
CA LYS A 36 8.19 6.39 -12.13
C LYS A 36 8.14 6.69 -13.62
N VAL A 37 7.09 6.20 -14.28
CA VAL A 37 6.80 6.48 -15.69
C VAL A 37 5.59 7.41 -15.76
N THR A 38 5.70 8.49 -16.53
CA THR A 38 4.57 9.40 -16.78
C THR A 38 3.57 8.71 -17.69
N ILE A 39 2.31 8.67 -17.27
CA ILE A 39 1.20 8.08 -18.03
C ILE A 39 0.25 9.17 -18.54
N PRO A 40 -0.32 9.05 -19.75
CA PRO A 40 -1.25 10.04 -20.31
C PRO A 40 -2.69 9.85 -19.82
N PHE A 41 -2.90 9.08 -18.74
CA PHE A 41 -4.20 8.73 -18.19
C PHE A 41 -4.15 8.73 -16.66
N THR A 42 -5.32 8.74 -16.02
CA THR A 42 -5.43 8.63 -14.57
C THR A 42 -5.72 7.19 -14.15
N ILE A 43 -5.25 6.82 -12.96
CA ILE A 43 -5.56 5.53 -12.33
C ILE A 43 -6.60 5.81 -11.25
N ALA A 44 -7.66 5.01 -11.21
CA ALA A 44 -8.65 5.11 -10.13
C ALA A 44 -8.00 4.79 -8.77
N PRO A 45 -8.21 5.62 -7.73
CA PRO A 45 -7.66 5.36 -6.42
C PRO A 45 -8.26 4.09 -5.82
N ILE A 46 -7.45 3.33 -5.09
CA ILE A 46 -7.90 2.16 -4.35
C ILE A 46 -8.24 2.60 -2.93
N GLN A 47 -9.49 2.39 -2.51
CA GLN A 47 -9.90 2.67 -1.14
C GLN A 47 -9.65 1.43 -0.26
N PHE A 48 -8.89 1.61 0.81
CA PHE A 48 -8.70 0.59 1.83
C PHE A 48 -9.75 0.76 2.93
N TYR A 49 -10.32 -0.36 3.38
CA TYR A 49 -11.27 -0.39 4.48
C TYR A 49 -10.71 -1.22 5.63
N LEU A 50 -10.90 -0.74 6.85
CA LEU A 50 -10.60 -1.50 8.06
C LEU A 50 -11.87 -2.23 8.50
N MET A 51 -11.85 -3.56 8.41
CA MET A 51 -12.97 -4.40 8.85
C MET A 51 -12.70 -4.91 10.26
N TYR A 52 -13.68 -4.80 11.14
CA TYR A 52 -13.60 -5.31 12.50
C TYR A 52 -14.97 -5.75 13.00
N ASN A 53 -14.97 -6.65 14.00
CA ASN A 53 -16.19 -7.07 14.66
C ASN A 53 -16.69 -5.93 15.58
N ARG A 54 -17.98 -5.60 15.50
CA ARG A 54 -18.61 -4.62 16.40
C ARG A 54 -18.38 -4.94 17.88
N ALA A 55 -18.40 -6.21 18.26
CA ALA A 55 -18.16 -6.64 19.63
C ALA A 55 -16.74 -6.26 20.14
N SER A 56 -15.77 -6.14 19.23
CA SER A 56 -14.40 -5.71 19.58
C SER A 56 -14.34 -4.27 20.07
N LEU A 57 -15.29 -3.40 19.72
CA LEU A 57 -15.36 -2.02 20.22
C LEU A 57 -15.67 -1.93 21.71
N ASN A 58 -16.19 -2.99 22.33
CA ASN A 58 -16.40 -3.04 23.77
C ASN A 58 -15.08 -3.19 24.55
N ASN A 59 -13.98 -3.50 23.85
CA ASN A 59 -12.65 -3.51 24.43
C ASN A 59 -12.03 -2.11 24.27
N SER A 60 -11.70 -1.47 25.40
CA SER A 60 -11.15 -0.10 25.40
C SER A 60 -9.84 0.02 24.62
N GLY A 61 -8.92 -0.94 24.76
CA GLY A 61 -7.66 -0.94 24.01
C GLY A 61 -7.86 -1.08 22.49
N PHE A 62 -8.86 -1.87 22.07
CA PHE A 62 -9.22 -1.96 20.65
C PHE A 62 -9.85 -0.66 20.15
N ALA A 63 -10.73 -0.03 20.92
CA ALA A 63 -11.34 1.25 20.56
C ALA A 63 -10.27 2.36 20.40
N GLU A 64 -9.32 2.44 21.33
CA GLU A 64 -8.18 3.36 21.25
C GLU A 64 -7.32 3.12 20.01
N LEU A 65 -7.06 1.85 19.64
CA LEU A 65 -6.34 1.50 18.42
C LEU A 65 -7.07 1.98 17.17
N ILE A 66 -8.38 1.74 17.06
CA ILE A 66 -9.19 2.20 15.93
C ILE A 66 -9.18 3.72 15.83
N GLU A 67 -9.29 4.42 16.97
CA GLU A 67 -9.22 5.87 17.01
C GLU A 67 -7.86 6.39 16.53
N HIS A 68 -6.75 5.76 16.95
CA HIS A 68 -5.41 6.13 16.51
C HIS A 68 -5.20 5.92 15.01
N ILE A 69 -5.68 4.80 14.46
CA ILE A 69 -5.61 4.50 13.02
C ILE A 69 -6.45 5.51 12.23
N THR A 70 -7.63 5.86 12.72
CA THR A 70 -8.58 6.76 12.02
C THR A 70 -8.14 8.23 12.09
N LYS A 71 -7.53 8.66 13.20
CA LYS A 71 -7.03 10.03 13.38
C LYS A 71 -5.82 10.39 12.52
N LYS A 72 -5.14 9.41 11.92
CA LYS A 72 -3.91 9.64 11.13
C LYS A 72 -4.18 10.15 9.70
N HIS A 73 -5.32 10.79 9.47
CA HIS A 73 -5.71 11.44 8.23
C HIS A 73 -5.83 12.95 8.41
#